data_AF-L8I9J8-F1
#
_entry.id   AF-L8I9J8-F1
#
_cell.length_a   1.000
_cell.length_b   1.000
_cell.length_c   1.000
_cell.angle_alpha   90.00
_cell.angle_beta   90.00
_cell.angle_gamma   90.00
#
_symmetry.space_group_name_H-M   'P 1'
#
loop_
_entity.id
_entity.type
_entity.pdbx_description
1 polymer ?
#
loop_
_entity_poly.entity_id
_entity_poly.type
_entity_poly.pdbx_seq_one_letter_code
_entity_poly.pdbx_strand_id
1 'polypeptide(L)'
;MEKGPGRVTLKSRGARCSNGFLEGEPPRPGPSPPAEKPPRPESKSAQPADGWNGERPRSEEDNELNLPNLAAAYSSILRSLGEDPERQGLIKTPWRAATAMQF
;
A
#
# COMPACT_ATOMS: atom_id res chain seq x y z
N MET A 1 -58.01 -0.38 10.56
CA MET A 1 -56.74 0.01 9.89
C MET A 1 -56.36 1.36 10.48
N GLU A 2 -55.22 1.57 11.12
CA GLU A 2 -53.86 1.44 10.59
C GLU A 2 -52.82 1.27 11.72
N LYS A 3 -51.65 0.75 11.37
CA LYS A 3 -50.60 0.28 12.27
C LYS A 3 -49.36 1.18 12.19
N GLY A 4 -48.79 1.53 13.35
CA GLY A 4 -47.32 1.57 13.63
C GLY A 4 -46.56 2.89 13.40
N PRO A 5 -45.24 2.97 13.77
CA PRO A 5 -44.45 2.14 14.69
C PRO A 5 -43.82 2.99 15.84
N GLY A 6 -43.56 2.47 17.05
CA GLY A 6 -42.49 1.52 17.38
C GLY A 6 -41.20 2.25 17.77
N ARG A 7 -41.07 2.69 19.04
CA ARG A 7 -39.86 3.34 19.58
C ARG A 7 -38.75 2.30 19.72
N VAL A 8 -37.77 2.31 18.81
CA VAL A 8 -36.63 1.38 18.82
C VAL A 8 -35.65 1.79 19.92
N THR A 9 -35.44 0.92 20.90
CA THR A 9 -34.37 1.08 21.91
C THR A 9 -33.05 0.69 21.25
N LEU A 10 -32.15 1.66 21.06
CA LEU A 10 -30.80 1.42 20.57
C LEU A 10 -29.98 0.72 21.67
N LYS A 11 -29.98 -0.61 21.66
CA LYS A 11 -29.04 -1.43 22.43
C LYS A 11 -27.70 -1.40 21.70
N SER A 12 -26.76 -0.60 22.20
CA SER A 12 -25.35 -0.69 21.86
C SER A 12 -24.82 -2.05 22.33
N ARG A 13 -24.80 -3.02 21.41
CA ARG A 13 -24.10 -4.30 21.64
C ARG A 13 -22.78 -4.22 20.90
N GLY A 14 -21.70 -4.13 21.68
CA GLY A 14 -20.33 -4.09 21.19
C GLY A 14 -20.09 -5.18 20.17
N ALA A 15 -19.48 -4.78 19.05
CA ALA A 15 -18.97 -5.70 18.06
C ALA A 15 -17.96 -6.64 18.74
N ARG A 16 -18.37 -7.88 18.98
CA ARG A 16 -17.46 -8.97 19.32
C ARG A 16 -16.77 -9.32 18.01
N CYS A 17 -15.52 -8.87 17.84
CA CYS A 17 -14.66 -9.33 16.76
C CYS A 17 -14.31 -10.80 17.02
N SER A 18 -15.17 -11.72 16.58
CA SER A 18 -14.80 -13.13 16.50
C SER A 18 -14.08 -13.33 15.17
N ASN A 19 -12.75 -13.48 15.23
CA ASN A 19 -12.03 -14.08 14.10
C ASN A 19 -12.59 -15.50 13.96
N GLY A 20 -13.32 -15.76 12.88
CA GLY A 20 -13.95 -17.04 12.61
C GLY A 20 -12.91 -18.15 12.60
N PHE A 21 -12.92 -18.95 13.66
CA PHE A 21 -12.29 -20.26 13.69
C PHE A 21 -13.21 -21.21 12.91
N LEU A 22 -12.79 -21.62 11.72
CA LEU A 22 -13.44 -22.68 10.98
C LEU A 22 -13.08 -24.01 11.66
N GLU A 23 -14.05 -24.56 12.39
CA GLU A 23 -14.04 -25.94 12.88
C GLU A 23 -13.93 -26.90 11.67
N GLY A 24 -12.82 -27.64 11.56
CA GLY A 24 -12.67 -28.64 10.49
C GLY A 24 -11.27 -29.14 10.13
N GLU A 25 -10.20 -28.87 10.89
CA GLU A 25 -8.86 -29.43 10.61
C GLU A 25 -8.57 -30.64 11.53
N PRO A 26 -8.10 -31.79 11.01
CA PRO A 26 -7.71 -32.94 11.84
C PRO A 26 -6.52 -32.59 12.76
N PRO A 27 -6.33 -33.32 13.89
CA PRO A 27 -5.33 -32.95 14.89
C PRO A 27 -3.92 -32.91 14.28
N ARG A 28 -3.26 -31.76 14.41
CA ARG A 28 -1.84 -31.60 14.05
C ARG A 28 -1.01 -32.61 14.85
N PRO A 29 -0.08 -33.36 14.20
CA PRO A 29 0.87 -34.17 14.94
C PRO A 29 1.72 -33.26 15.83
N GLY A 30 1.86 -33.64 17.11
CA GLY A 30 2.61 -32.89 18.11
C GLY A 30 4.09 -32.72 17.74
N PRO A 31 4.81 -31.77 18.37
CA PRO A 31 6.19 -31.48 18.02
C PRO A 31 7.10 -32.67 18.38
N SER A 32 7.74 -33.24 17.36
CA SER A 32 8.86 -34.19 17.48
C SER A 32 10.11 -33.50 18.04
N PRO A 33 11.02 -34.24 18.73
CA PRO A 33 12.23 -33.67 19.32
C PRO A 33 13.16 -33.08 18.24
N PRO A 34 14.04 -32.13 18.60
CA PRO A 34 14.88 -31.44 17.63
C PRO A 34 15.93 -32.43 17.09
N ALA A 35 15.75 -32.86 15.84
CA ALA A 35 16.81 -33.52 15.08
C ALA A 35 17.92 -32.49 14.81
N GLU A 36 19.14 -32.78 15.25
CA GLU A 36 20.34 -32.02 14.96
C GLU A 36 20.47 -31.79 13.44
N LYS A 37 20.43 -30.52 13.02
CA LYS A 37 20.74 -30.12 11.66
C LYS A 37 22.27 -30.07 11.50
N PRO A 38 22.85 -30.64 10.42
CA PRO A 38 24.27 -30.49 10.14
C PRO A 38 24.63 -29.00 9.94
N PRO A 39 25.88 -28.59 10.22
CA PRO A 39 26.27 -27.19 10.15
C PRO A 39 26.06 -26.67 8.72
N ARG A 40 25.20 -25.66 8.61
CA ARG A 40 24.99 -24.89 7.40
C ARG A 40 26.34 -24.24 7.05
N PRO A 41 26.89 -24.43 5.83
CA PRO A 41 28.07 -23.67 5.44
C PRO A 41 27.70 -22.20 5.49
N GLU A 42 28.49 -21.44 6.24
CA GLU A 42 28.36 -20.00 6.43
C GLU A 42 28.32 -19.32 5.06
N SER A 43 27.11 -19.05 4.58
CA SER A 43 26.91 -18.12 3.49
C SER A 43 27.36 -16.77 4.02
N LYS A 44 28.58 -16.37 3.62
CA LYS A 44 29.19 -15.06 3.79
C LYS A 44 28.15 -14.00 4.08
N SER A 45 28.32 -13.39 5.25
CA SER A 45 27.60 -12.25 5.80
C SER A 45 26.84 -11.45 4.75
N ALA A 46 25.55 -11.27 5.02
CA ALA A 46 24.75 -10.23 4.44
C ALA A 46 25.62 -8.97 4.31
N GLN A 47 25.88 -8.56 3.07
CA GLN A 47 26.49 -7.28 2.81
C GLN A 47 25.66 -6.24 3.60
N PRO A 48 26.27 -5.39 4.43
CA PRO A 48 25.55 -4.24 4.95
C PRO A 48 25.02 -3.48 3.74
N ALA A 49 23.75 -3.10 3.76
CA ALA A 49 23.15 -2.24 2.75
C ALA A 49 23.72 -0.81 2.91
N ASP A 50 25.03 -0.67 2.70
CA ASP A 50 25.73 0.59 2.60
C ASP A 50 25.42 1.17 1.22
N GLY A 51 24.24 1.80 1.10
CA GLY A 51 23.82 2.38 -0.17
C GLY A 51 22.66 3.36 -0.09
N TRP A 52 22.18 3.71 1.10
CA TRP A 52 21.11 4.69 1.26
C TRP A 52 21.62 6.14 1.24
N ASN A 53 22.94 6.31 1.15
CA ASN A 53 23.66 7.57 1.29
C ASN A 53 24.62 7.74 0.11
N GLY A 54 24.06 7.94 -1.09
CA GLY A 54 24.84 8.08 -2.31
C GLY A 54 24.34 9.13 -3.30
N GLU A 55 23.31 9.91 -2.96
CA GLU A 55 22.76 10.89 -3.89
C GLU A 55 22.87 12.28 -3.26
N ARG A 56 23.51 13.20 -4.00
CA ARG A 56 23.43 14.64 -3.71
C ARG A 56 21.95 14.98 -3.51
N PRO A 57 21.57 15.84 -2.55
CA PRO A 57 20.21 16.33 -2.44
C PRO A 57 19.72 16.81 -3.80
N ARG A 58 18.53 16.35 -4.22
CA ARG A 58 17.93 16.70 -5.51
C ARG A 58 18.00 18.20 -5.72
N SER A 59 18.59 18.65 -6.82
CA SER A 59 18.75 20.08 -7.08
C SER A 59 17.54 20.66 -7.83
N GLU A 60 17.46 21.99 -7.91
CA GLU A 60 16.40 22.66 -8.67
C GLU A 60 16.50 22.34 -10.17
N GLU A 61 17.72 22.19 -10.70
CA GLU A 61 17.94 21.77 -12.08
C GLU A 61 17.42 20.35 -12.32
N ASP A 62 17.64 19.43 -11.37
CA ASP A 62 17.06 18.08 -11.44
C ASP A 62 15.53 18.13 -11.45
N ASN A 63 14.92 19.03 -10.68
CA ASN A 63 13.48 19.20 -10.64
C ASN A 63 12.94 19.66 -12.00
N GLU A 64 13.56 20.66 -12.62
CA GLU A 64 13.18 21.16 -13.94
C GLU A 64 13.30 20.08 -15.03
N LEU A 65 14.41 19.33 -15.03
CA LEU A 65 14.64 18.25 -15.99
C LEU A 65 13.66 17.08 -15.81
N ASN A 66 13.26 16.78 -14.58
CA ASN A 66 12.35 15.68 -14.27
C ASN A 66 10.87 16.06 -14.38
N LEU A 67 10.53 17.36 -14.38
CA LEU A 67 9.14 17.82 -14.37
C LEU A 67 8.31 17.31 -15.57
N PRO A 68 8.82 17.31 -16.83
CA PRO A 68 8.09 16.75 -17.96
C PRO A 68 7.86 15.23 -17.84
N ASN A 69 8.85 14.49 -17.33
CA ASN A 69 8.74 13.05 -17.13
C ASN A 69 7.67 12.73 -16.08
N LEU A 70 7.63 13.53 -15.01
CA LEU A 70 6.64 13.38 -13.95
C LEU A 70 5.23 13.71 -14.47
N ALA A 71 5.08 14.79 -15.25
CA ALA A 71 3.80 15.11 -15.91
C ALA A 71 3.33 14.01 -16.88
N ALA A 72 4.24 13.38 -17.62
CA ALA A 72 3.91 12.25 -18.48
C ALA A 72 3.44 11.03 -17.66
N ALA A 73 4.13 10.72 -16.55
CA ALA A 73 3.73 9.65 -15.64
C ALA A 73 2.33 9.89 -15.05
N TYR A 74 2.03 11.12 -14.63
CA TYR A 74 0.68 11.50 -14.19
C TYR A 74 -0.38 11.33 -15.27
N SER A 75 -0.06 11.69 -16.51
CA SER A 75 -0.98 11.45 -17.64
C SER A 75 -1.27 9.96 -17.83
N SER A 76 -0.26 9.10 -17.65
CA SER A 76 -0.41 7.65 -17.68
C SER A 76 -1.29 7.12 -16.52
N ILE A 77 -1.10 7.66 -15.31
CA ILE A 77 -1.91 7.33 -14.14
C ILE A 77 -3.37 7.68 -14.37
N LEU A 78 -3.66 8.89 -14.87
CA LEU A 78 -5.03 9.32 -15.19
C LEU A 78 -5.70 8.35 -16.19
N ARG A 79 -5.00 8.01 -17.27
CA ARG A 79 -5.51 7.01 -18.24
C ARG A 79 -5.75 5.64 -17.59
N SER A 80 -4.86 5.20 -16.70
CA SER A 80 -4.98 3.93 -15.98
C SER A 80 -6.16 3.89 -15.00
N LEU A 81 -6.58 5.06 -14.50
CA LEU A 81 -7.77 5.22 -13.67
C LEU A 81 -9.08 5.27 -14.48
N GLY A 82 -8.99 5.24 -15.82
CA GLY A 82 -10.14 5.42 -16.71
C GLY A 82 -10.53 6.89 -16.92
N GLU A 83 -9.66 7.82 -16.52
CA GLU A 83 -9.86 9.25 -16.70
C GLU A 83 -9.29 9.71 -18.05
N ASP A 84 -9.99 10.63 -18.72
CA ASP A 84 -9.49 11.28 -19.94
C ASP A 84 -8.62 12.52 -19.59
N PRO A 85 -7.29 12.52 -19.83
CA PRO A 85 -6.43 13.67 -19.57
C PRO A 85 -6.73 14.90 -20.46
N GLU A 86 -7.41 14.71 -21.59
CA GLU A 86 -7.73 15.78 -22.54
C GLU A 86 -9.01 16.54 -22.17
N ARG A 87 -9.76 16.06 -21.17
CA ARG A 87 -10.93 16.80 -20.67
C ARG A 87 -10.51 18.15 -20.09
N GLN A 88 -11.33 19.17 -20.30
CA GLN A 88 -11.06 20.55 -19.89
C GLN A 88 -10.55 20.70 -18.44
N GLY A 89 -11.11 19.92 -17.51
CA GLY A 89 -10.72 19.94 -16.10
C GLY A 89 -9.40 19.24 -15.76
N LEU A 90 -8.84 18.41 -16.65
CA LEU A 90 -7.59 17.69 -16.42
C LEU A 90 -6.42 18.12 -17.30
N ILE A 91 -6.64 18.91 -18.36
CA ILE A 91 -5.54 19.33 -19.26
C ILE A 91 -4.31 19.84 -18.51
N LYS A 92 -4.52 20.59 -17.41
CA LYS A 92 -3.42 21.17 -16.60
C LYS A 92 -3.02 20.31 -15.40
N THR A 93 -3.77 19.27 -15.08
CA THR A 93 -3.57 18.46 -13.86
C THR A 93 -2.23 17.71 -13.85
N PRO A 94 -1.76 17.08 -14.93
CA PRO A 94 -0.47 16.38 -14.90
C PRO A 94 0.69 17.30 -14.51
N TRP A 95 0.74 18.51 -15.06
CA TRP A 95 1.74 19.52 -14.69
C TRP A 95 1.58 20.01 -13.26
N ARG A 96 0.35 20.31 -12.83
CA ARG A 96 0.09 20.77 -11.46
C ARG A 96 0.48 19.73 -10.42
N ALA A 97 0.14 18.47 -10.65
CA ALA A 97 0.45 17.37 -9.75
C ALA A 97 1.96 17.07 -9.72
N ALA A 98 2.63 17.16 -10.88
CA ALA A 98 4.08 17.06 -10.97
C ALA A 98 4.78 18.14 -10.16
N THR A 99 4.39 19.40 -10.36
CA THR A 99 4.93 20.54 -9.61
C THR A 99 4.66 20.43 -8.11
N ALA A 100 3.47 19.99 -7.70
CA ALA A 100 3.12 19.82 -6.29
C ALA A 100 3.94 18.75 -5.55
N MET A 101 4.58 17.81 -6.27
CA MET A 101 5.48 16.80 -5.68
C MET A 101 6.92 17.32 -5.49
N GLN A 102 7.29 18.44 -6.12
CA GLN A 102 8.65 18.99 -6.09
C GLN A 102 8.89 19.99 -4.95
N PHE A 103 7.84 20.40 -4.22
CA PHE A 103 7.87 21.39 -3.14
C PHE A 103 7.82 20.75 -1.75
#